data_AF-A0A7C6JP24-F1
#
_entry.id   AF-A0A7C6JP24-F1
#
_cell.length_a   1.000
_cell.length_b   1.000
_cell.length_c   1.000
_cell.angle_alpha   90.00
_cell.angle_beta   90.00
_cell.angle_gamma   90.00
#
_symmetry.space_group_name_H-M   'P 1'
#
loop_
_entity.id
_entity.type
_entity.pdbx_description
1 polymer ?
#
loop_
_entity_poly.entity_id
_entity_poly.type
_entity_poly.pdbx_seq_one_letter_code
_entity_poly.pdbx_strand_id
1 'polypeptide(L)' 'MASVSLRQNESQDSLLKRFRKKVVKSGVLSTVRRKRWFVSKSEQRRMDKKKAVRRNFRKSYD' A
#
# COMPACT_ATOMS: atom_id res chain seq x y z
N MET A 1 6.06 -12.07 -6.50
CA MET A 1 4.68 -12.01 -5.97
C MET A 1 4.71 -12.02 -4.44
N ALA A 2 3.68 -11.47 -3.78
CA ALA A 2 3.58 -11.59 -2.33
C ALA A 2 3.15 -13.02 -1.95
N SER A 3 3.89 -13.68 -1.07
CA SER A 3 3.58 -15.01 -0.52
C SER A 3 3.84 -15.06 0.98
N VAL A 4 3.10 -15.86 1.73
CA VAL A 4 3.36 -16.12 3.16
C VAL A 4 3.27 -17.61 3.44
N SER A 5 4.14 -18.12 4.30
CA SER A 5 4.05 -19.46 4.87
C SER A 5 3.34 -19.41 6.22
N LEU A 6 2.61 -20.50 6.52
CA LEU A 6 1.99 -20.73 7.82
C LEU A 6 3.06 -21.00 8.87
N ARG A 7 2.94 -20.34 10.02
CA ARG A 7 3.82 -20.55 11.17
C ARG A 7 3.19 -21.56 12.12
N GLN A 8 4.02 -22.28 12.86
CA GLN A 8 3.54 -23.12 13.97
C GLN A 8 2.98 -22.18 15.05
N ASN A 9 1.74 -22.42 15.47
CA ASN A 9 0.93 -21.59 16.39
C ASN A 9 0.32 -20.30 15.81
N GLU A 10 0.13 -20.21 14.49
CA GLU A 10 -0.59 -19.10 13.87
C GLU A 10 -2.03 -19.50 13.48
N SER A 11 -3.00 -18.63 13.78
CA SER A 11 -4.37 -18.78 13.27
C SER A 11 -4.49 -18.36 11.80
N GLN A 12 -5.46 -18.93 11.08
CA GLN A 12 -5.67 -18.60 9.66
C GLN A 12 -5.93 -17.10 9.43
N ASP A 13 -6.65 -16.46 10.35
CA ASP A 13 -6.89 -15.02 10.33
C ASP A 13 -5.60 -14.19 10.44
N SER A 14 -4.66 -14.60 11.29
CA SER A 14 -3.36 -13.94 11.40
C SER A 14 -2.55 -14.08 10.11
N LEU A 15 -2.58 -15.28 9.50
CA LEU A 15 -1.92 -15.53 8.23
C LEU A 15 -2.47 -14.62 7.13
N LEU A 16 -3.80 -14.48 7.01
CA LEU A 16 -4.44 -13.59 6.04
C LEU A 16 -4.07 -12.12 6.29
N LYS A 17 -4.03 -11.67 7.55
CA LYS A 17 -3.61 -10.30 7.90
C LYS A 17 -2.17 -10.03 7.46
N ARG A 18 -1.25 -10.99 7.65
CA ARG A 18 0.15 -10.87 7.18
C ARG A 18 0.25 -10.88 5.67
N PHE A 19 -0.49 -11.76 5.00
CA PHE A 19 -0.55 -11.77 3.54
C PHE A 19 -1.00 -10.41 2.99
N ARG A 20 -2.11 -9.87 3.53
CA ARG A 20 -2.61 -8.54 3.17
C ARG A 20 -1.57 -7.45 3.40
N LYS A 21 -0.87 -7.47 4.55
CA LYS A 21 0.25 -6.54 4.81
C LYS A 21 1.36 -6.67 3.77
N LYS A 22 1.75 -7.88 3.37
CA LYS A 22 2.79 -8.12 2.35
C LYS A 22 2.34 -7.66 0.96
N VAL A 23 1.08 -7.88 0.58
CA VAL A 23 0.49 -7.35 -0.66
C VAL A 23 0.51 -5.83 -0.67
N VAL A 24 0.06 -5.18 0.41
CA VAL A 24 0.09 -3.72 0.54
C VAL A 24 1.52 -3.18 0.47
N LYS A 25 2.48 -3.82 1.16
CA LYS A 25 3.90 -3.45 1.14
C LYS A 25 4.52 -3.58 -0.25
N SER A 26 4.14 -4.60 -1.02
CA SER A 26 4.62 -4.79 -2.40
C SER A 26 4.21 -3.66 -3.34
N GLY A 27 3.14 -2.92 -3.02
CA GLY A 27 2.68 -1.77 -3.81
C GLY A 27 2.14 -2.10 -5.20
N VAL A 28 2.14 -3.37 -5.64
CA VAL A 28 1.76 -3.80 -7.00
C VAL A 28 0.37 -3.28 -7.39
N LEU A 29 -0.64 -3.53 -6.55
CA LEU A 29 -2.02 -3.05 -6.79
C LEU A 29 -2.11 -1.53 -6.89
N SER A 30 -1.30 -0.81 -6.10
CA SER A 30 -1.27 0.65 -6.13
C SER A 30 -0.67 1.18 -7.44
N THR A 31 0.32 0.47 -7.98
CA THR A 31 0.96 0.81 -9.24
C THR A 31 0.05 0.50 -10.42
N VAL A 32 -0.60 -0.66 -10.43
CA VAL A 32 -1.60 -1.01 -11.44
C VAL A 32 -2.71 0.04 -11.48
N ARG A 33 -3.27 0.42 -10.32
CA ARG A 33 -4.31 1.45 -10.25
C ARG A 33 -3.83 2.83 -10.73
N ARG A 34 -2.57 3.20 -10.44
CA ARG A 34 -1.97 4.46 -10.91
C ARG A 34 -1.80 4.47 -12.43
N LYS A 35 -1.42 3.33 -13.02
CA LYS A 35 -1.16 3.18 -14.45
C LYS A 35 -2.40 2.82 -15.28
N ARG A 36 -3.55 2.57 -14.65
CA ARG A 36 -4.79 2.10 -15.31
C ARG A 36 -5.32 3.08 -16.35
N TRP A 37 -5.15 4.37 -16.11
CA TRP A 37 -5.63 5.44 -16.99
C TRP A 37 -4.53 6.48 -17.18
N PHE A 38 -4.56 7.20 -18.31
CA PHE A 38 -3.69 8.35 -18.50
C PHE A 38 -4.04 9.45 -17.50
N VAL A 39 -3.01 10.04 -16.90
CA VAL A 39 -3.11 11.20 -16.02
C VAL A 39 -2.01 12.17 -16.43
N SER A 40 -2.38 13.44 -16.61
CA SER A 40 -1.41 14.48 -16.98
C SER A 40 -0.35 14.68 -15.89
N LYS A 41 0.84 15.17 -16.29
CA LYS A 41 1.95 15.41 -15.35
C LYS A 41 1.56 16.40 -14.24
N SER A 42 0.76 17.42 -14.55
CA SER A 42 0.27 18.39 -13.56
C SER A 42 -0.62 17.72 -12.51
N GLU A 43 -1.55 16.88 -12.96
CA GLU A 43 -2.49 16.21 -12.09
C GLU A 43 -1.79 15.14 -11.22
N GLN A 44 -0.82 14.43 -11.77
CA GLN A 44 0.03 13.51 -11.02
C GLN A 44 0.79 14.23 -9.89
N ARG A 45 1.42 15.39 -10.18
CA ARG A 45 2.10 16.21 -9.15
C ARG A 45 1.15 16.68 -8.05
N ARG A 46 -0.08 17.09 -8.42
CA ARG A 46 -1.11 17.51 -7.46
C ARG A 46 -1.52 16.37 -6.52
N MET A 47 -1.74 15.18 -7.07
CA MET A 47 -2.04 13.98 -6.28
C MET A 47 -0.90 13.59 -5.34
N ASP A 48 0.35 13.66 -5.82
CA ASP A 48 1.52 13.31 -5.03
C ASP A 48 1.77 14.30 -3.89
N LYS A 49 1.61 15.61 -4.14
CA LYS A 49 1.64 16.65 -3.08
C LYS A 49 0.59 16.37 -2.01
N LYS A 50 -0.67 16.12 -2.43
CA LYS A 50 -1.77 15.79 -1.50
C LYS A 50 -1.47 14.52 -0.70
N LYS A 51 -0.86 13.52 -1.32
CA LYS A 51 -0.49 12.25 -0.67
C LYS A 51 0.66 12.43 0.32
N ALA A 52 1.66 13.27 0.01
CA ALA A 52 2.77 13.59 0.89
C ALA A 52 2.28 14.32 2.15
N VAL A 53 1.45 15.35 1.98
CA VAL A 53 0.82 16.10 3.08
C VAL A 53 0.02 15.15 3.99
N ARG A 54 -0.84 14.31 3.42
CA ARG A 54 -1.60 13.29 4.19
C ARG A 54 -0.70 12.31 4.95
N ARG A 55 0.46 11.96 4.40
CA ARG A 55 1.42 11.06 5.07
C ARG A 55 2.08 11.75 6.26
N ASN A 56 2.45 13.02 6.11
CA ASN A 56 3.06 13.79 7.19
C ASN A 56 2.08 13.97 8.35
N PHE A 57 0.82 14.35 8.08
CA PHE A 57 -0.21 14.46 9.13
C PHE A 57 -0.50 13.13 9.86
N ARG A 58 -0.34 11.98 9.20
CA ARG A 58 -0.48 10.66 9.85
C ARG A 58 0.72 10.25 10.69
N LYS A 59 1.88 10.91 10.51
CA LYS A 59 3.10 10.65 11.29
C LYS A 59 3.16 11.49 12.56
N SER A 60 2.38 12.57 12.65
CA SER A 60 2.31 13.42 13.83
C SER A 60 1.47 12.71 14.90
N TYR A 61 2.11 11.85 15.68
CA TYR A 61 1.87 11.47 17.08
C TYR A 61 2.81 10.30 17.39
N ASP A 62 4.09 10.63 17.56
CA ASP A 62 5.06 10.00 18.47
C ASP A 62 5.66 11.16 19.27
#